data_AF-A0AAE6YGD1-F1
#
_entry.id   AF-A0AAE6YGD1-F1
#
_cell.length_a   1.000
_cell.length_b   1.000
_cell.length_c   1.000
_cell.angle_alpha   90.00
_cell.angle_beta   90.00
_cell.angle_gamma   90.00
#
_symmetry.space_group_name_H-M   'P 1'
#
loop_
_entity.id
_entity.type
_entity.pdbx_description
1 polymer ?
#
loop_
_entity_poly.entity_id
_entity_poly.type
_entity_poly.pdbx_seq_one_letter_code
_entity_poly.pdbx_strand_id
1 'polypeptide(L)' 'MFQGLNDVGFSLAPNAVTYWVGEAMRGIDYQDLDETPQETAATTAALAANTVHLARSLKAAPFPAAG' A
#
# COMPACT_ATOMS: atom_id res chain seq x y z
N MET A 1 0.36 -12.87 -1.87
CA MET A 1 1.53 -11.97 -1.79
C MET A 1 1.75 -11.45 -0.36
N PHE A 2 0.73 -10.90 0.31
CA PHE A 2 0.87 -10.40 1.68
C PHE A 2 1.33 -11.41 2.73
N GLN A 3 0.90 -12.67 2.60
CA GLN A 3 1.34 -13.74 3.49
C GLN A 3 2.87 -13.87 3.49
N GLY A 4 3.52 -13.84 2.32
CA GLY A 4 4.99 -13.94 2.25
C GLY A 4 5.72 -12.78 2.92
N LEU A 5 5.18 -11.54 2.84
CA LEU A 5 5.73 -10.39 3.56
C LEU A 5 5.58 -10.55 5.08
N ASN A 6 4.40 -11.01 5.52
CA ASN A 6 4.15 -11.28 6.92
C ASN A 6 5.06 -12.38 7.47
N ASP A 7 5.28 -13.45 6.70
CA ASP A 7 6.09 -14.61 7.12
C ASP A 7 7.58 -14.25 7.31
N VAL A 8 8.06 -13.18 6.66
CA VAL A 8 9.44 -12.66 6.85
C VAL A 8 9.51 -11.45 7.79
N GLY A 9 8.43 -11.15 8.51
CA GLY A 9 8.43 -10.18 9.61
C GLY A 9 7.99 -8.76 9.26
N PHE A 10 7.47 -8.50 8.05
CA PHE A 10 6.84 -7.21 7.77
C PHE A 10 5.47 -7.11 8.45
N SER A 11 5.18 -5.92 8.97
CA SER A 11 3.82 -5.55 9.40
C SER A 11 3.10 -4.82 8.27
N LEU A 12 1.83 -5.15 8.07
CA LEU A 12 1.01 -4.57 7.01
C LEU A 12 -0.03 -3.62 7.62
N ALA A 13 -0.06 -2.39 7.12
CA ALA A 13 -1.06 -1.40 7.51
C ALA A 13 -2.42 -1.69 6.84
N PRO A 14 -3.54 -1.16 7.37
CA PRO A 14 -4.80 -1.14 6.63
C PRO A 14 -4.62 -0.47 5.26
N ASN A 15 -5.19 -1.05 4.21
CA ASN A 15 -5.05 -0.58 2.83
C ASN A 15 -3.58 -0.45 2.38
N ALA A 16 -2.72 -1.41 2.75
CA ALA A 16 -1.29 -1.43 2.37
C ALA A 16 -1.02 -1.67 0.87
N VAL A 17 -2.05 -1.73 0.02
CA VAL A 17 -1.91 -1.79 -1.45
C VAL A 17 -2.88 -0.82 -2.10
N THR A 18 -2.36 -0.17 -3.13
CA THR A 18 -3.09 0.63 -4.12
C THR A 18 -2.90 -0.03 -5.48
N TYR A 19 -3.90 0.07 -6.34
CA TYR A 19 -3.81 -0.43 -7.70
C TYR A 19 -4.65 0.44 -8.62
N TRP A 20 -4.34 0.37 -9.91
CA TRP A 20 -5.16 0.91 -10.96
C TRP A 20 -5.63 -0.22 -11.87
N VAL A 21 -6.87 -0.12 -12.34
CA VAL A 21 -7.42 -0.98 -13.38
C VAL A 21 -8.01 -0.09 -14.46
N GLY A 22 -7.54 -0.27 -15.69
CA GLY A 22 -8.07 0.44 -16.86
C GLY A 22 -9.48 -0.04 -17.23
N GLU A 23 -10.17 0.75 -18.04
CA GLU A 23 -11.44 0.31 -18.61
C GLU A 23 -11.24 -0.99 -19.40
N ALA A 24 -12.01 -2.02 -19.05
CA ALA A 24 -11.83 -3.41 -19.47
C ALA A 24 -11.80 -3.65 -21.00
N MET A 25 -12.18 -2.66 -21.82
CA MET A 25 -12.22 -2.74 -23.28
C MET A 25 -11.38 -1.68 -24.02
N ARG A 26 -10.67 -0.76 -23.34
CA ARG A 26 -9.95 0.34 -24.02
C ARG A 26 -8.44 0.15 -24.18
N GLY A 27 -7.84 -0.88 -23.58
CA GLY A 27 -6.43 -1.24 -23.82
C GLY A 27 -5.41 -0.14 -23.51
N ILE A 28 -5.78 0.85 -22.69
CA ILE A 28 -4.88 1.91 -22.24
C ILE A 28 -4.04 1.35 -21.08
N ASP A 29 -2.72 1.50 -21.16
CA ASP A 29 -1.85 1.25 -20.03
C ASP A 29 -1.80 2.48 -19.12
N TYR A 30 -1.54 2.24 -17.82
CA TYR A 30 -1.44 3.31 -16.83
C TYR A 30 -0.40 4.37 -17.21
N GLN A 31 0.69 3.95 -17.87
CA GLN A 31 1.79 4.84 -18.29
C GLN A 31 1.40 5.81 -19.41
N ASP A 32 0.33 5.50 -20.15
CA ASP A 32 -0.15 6.31 -21.27
C ASP A 32 -1.17 7.37 -20.84
N LEU A 33 -1.47 7.46 -19.54
CA LEU A 33 -2.37 8.47 -18.99
C LEU A 33 -1.64 9.80 -18.83
N ASP A 34 -2.26 10.89 -19.29
CA ASP A 34 -1.73 12.25 -19.12
C ASP A 34 -1.62 12.66 -17.64
N GLU A 35 -2.50 12.11 -16.78
CA GLU A 35 -2.49 12.36 -15.35
C GLU A 35 -2.80 11.10 -14.54
N THR A 36 -2.36 11.10 -13.28
CA THR A 36 -2.70 10.02 -12.35
C THR A 36 -4.20 10.06 -12.02
N PRO A 37 -4.94 8.96 -12.20
CA PRO A 37 -6.35 8.86 -11.85
C PRO A 37 -6.60 9.21 -10.39
N GLN A 38 -7.62 10.05 -10.13
CA GLN A 38 -7.92 10.55 -8.80
C GLN A 38 -8.12 9.44 -7.76
N GLU A 39 -8.81 8.36 -8.11
CA GLU A 39 -9.04 7.21 -7.22
C GLU A 39 -7.73 6.50 -6.85
N THR A 40 -6.83 6.31 -7.82
CA THR A 40 -5.50 5.74 -7.57
C THR A 40 -4.64 6.68 -6.72
N ALA A 41 -4.68 8.00 -6.98
CA ALA A 41 -3.99 8.98 -6.15
C ALA A 41 -4.51 8.97 -4.70
N ALA A 42 -5.83 8.95 -4.51
CA ALA A 42 -6.47 8.97 -3.20
C ALA A 42 -6.13 7.71 -2.39
N THR A 43 -6.23 6.54 -3.00
CA THR A 43 -5.89 5.26 -2.36
C THR A 43 -4.39 5.17 -2.06
N THR A 44 -3.53 5.71 -2.93
CA THR A 44 -2.07 5.82 -2.68
C THR A 44 -1.77 6.74 -1.49
N ALA A 45 -2.45 7.88 -1.38
CA ALA A 45 -2.29 8.80 -0.26
C ALA A 45 -2.73 8.14 1.07
N ALA A 46 -3.86 7.42 1.07
CA ALA A 46 -4.34 6.68 2.23
C ALA A 46 -3.36 5.57 2.66
N LEU A 47 -2.83 4.81 1.70
CA LEU A 47 -1.79 3.79 1.94
C LEU A 47 -0.57 4.41 2.61
N ALA A 48 -0.07 5.53 2.07
CA ALA A 48 1.10 6.21 2.62
C ALA A 48 0.86 6.68 4.05
N ALA A 49 -0.30 7.31 4.31
CA ALA A 49 -0.67 7.78 5.65
C ALA A 49 -0.73 6.62 6.67
N ASN A 50 -1.40 5.51 6.32
CA ASN A 50 -1.53 4.35 7.20
C ASN A 50 -0.19 3.67 7.46
N THR A 51 0.65 3.54 6.44
CA THR A 51 1.97 2.91 6.55
C THR A 51 2.92 3.75 7.38
N VAL A 52 2.93 5.08 7.19
CA VAL A 52 3.70 6.00 8.02
C VAL A 52 3.24 5.94 9.47
N HIS A 53 1.93 5.89 9.71
CA HIS A 53 1.39 5.75 11.05
C HIS A 53 1.87 4.45 11.71
N LEU A 54 1.73 3.30 11.02
CA LEU A 54 2.19 2.00 11.52
C LEU A 54 3.69 1.99 11.82
N ALA A 55 4.51 2.52 10.91
CA ALA A 55 5.96 2.59 11.09
C ALA A 55 6.35 3.42 12.32
N ARG A 56 5.69 4.55 12.54
CA ARG A 56 5.91 5.38 13.74
C ARG A 56 5.48 4.65 15.02
N SER A 57 4.33 3.99 15.00
CA SER A 57 3.83 3.22 16.14
C SER A 57 4.78 2.08 16.51
N LEU A 58 5.26 1.30 15.54
CA LEU A 58 6.21 0.21 15.78
C LEU A 58 7.60 0.70 16.20
N LYS A 59 8.02 1.89 15.73
CA LYS A 59 9.26 2.52 16.22
C LYS A 59 9.16 2.92 17.69
N ALA A 60 7.99 3.39 18.13
CA ALA A 60 7.76 3.80 19.52
C ALA A 60 7.51 2.62 20.46
N ALA A 61 6.79 1.60 19.97
CA ALA A 61 6.43 0.40 20.71
C ALA A 61 6.69 -0.82 19.79
N PRO A 62 7.94 -1.30 19.71
CA PRO A 62 8.27 -2.46 18.90
C PRO A 62 7.58 -3.71 19.46
N PHE A 63 7.39 -4.72 18.60
CA PHE A 63 7.00 -6.03 19.10
C PHE A 63 8.02 -6.54 20.11
N PRO A 64 7.56 -7.27 21.14
CA PRO A 64 8.47 -7.92 22.06
C PRO A 64 9.40 -8.85 21.27
N ALA A 65 10.64 -8.99 21.72
CA ALA A 65 11.52 -10.01 21.19
C ALA A 65 10.83 -11.37 21.33
N ALA A 66 10.81 -12.16 20.25
CA ALA A 66 10.43 -13.56 20.35
C ALA A 66 11.38 -14.21 21.36
N GLY A 67 10.81 -14.77 22.43
CA GLY A 67 11.56 -15.49 23.46
C GLY A 67 12.23 -16.75 22.92
#